data_AF-A0A6J7T790-F1
#
_entry.id   AF-A0A6J7T790-F1
#
_cell.length_a   1.000
_cell.length_b   1.000
_cell.length_c   1.000
_cell.angle_alpha   90.00
_cell.angle_beta   90.00
_cell.angle_gamma   90.00
#
_symmetry.space_group_name_H-M   'P 1'
#
loop_
_entity.id
_entity.type
_entity.pdbx_description
1 polymer ?
#
loop_
_entity_poly.entity_id
_entity_poly.type
_entity_poly.pdbx_seq_one_letter_code
_entity_poly.pdbx_strand_id
1 'polypeptide(L)'
;MLGFAGISDRNAIEKLRNVLIYCDVDIDEPGIDEDDYHVLQLIGCAAHLESGVKIGEITDVINLPGQDLLAIATENGEILIPFVHQLVPVVDVKAKKVIVMPPDISGAI
;
A
#
# COMPACT_ATOMS: atom_id res chain seq x y z
N MET A 1 -17.36 5.25 -21.42
CA MET A 1 -17.64 4.21 -22.42
C MET A 1 -16.30 3.64 -22.84
N LEU A 2 -16.09 2.33 -22.69
CA LEU A 2 -14.83 1.64 -22.98
C LEU A 2 -14.89 1.03 -24.38
N GLY A 3 -13.82 1.19 -25.18
CA GLY A 3 -13.68 0.57 -26.49
C GLY A 3 -12.26 0.06 -26.69
N PHE A 4 -12.11 -1.05 -27.39
CA PHE A 4 -10.81 -1.63 -27.70
C PHE A 4 -10.39 -1.25 -29.12
N ALA A 5 -9.16 -0.77 -29.29
CA ALA A 5 -8.62 -0.49 -30.61
C ALA A 5 -8.67 -1.77 -31.48
N GLY A 6 -9.24 -1.65 -32.68
CA GLY A 6 -9.46 -2.78 -33.59
C GLY A 6 -10.78 -3.54 -33.42
N ILE A 7 -11.61 -3.21 -32.43
CA ILE A 7 -12.97 -3.76 -32.24
C ILE A 7 -13.99 -2.64 -32.40
N SER A 8 -14.62 -2.56 -33.58
CA SER A 8 -15.59 -1.49 -33.91
C SER A 8 -17.02 -1.99 -34.11
N ASP A 9 -17.28 -3.29 -34.00
CA ASP A 9 -18.62 -3.88 -34.18
C ASP A 9 -19.11 -4.59 -32.93
N ARG A 10 -20.44 -4.55 -32.73
CA ARG A 10 -21.11 -5.17 -31.59
C ARG A 10 -20.85 -6.68 -31.53
N ASN A 11 -20.80 -7.38 -32.66
CA ASN A 11 -20.59 -8.83 -32.64
C ASN A 11 -19.15 -9.19 -32.23
N ALA A 12 -18.20 -8.30 -32.49
CA ALA A 12 -16.80 -8.52 -32.14
C ALA A 12 -16.55 -8.27 -30.64
N ILE A 13 -17.20 -7.26 -30.03
CA ILE A 13 -17.08 -7.00 -28.59
C ILE A 13 -17.76 -8.09 -27.75
N GLU A 14 -18.85 -8.69 -28.23
CA GLU A 14 -19.55 -9.80 -27.53
C GLU A 14 -18.63 -11.01 -27.30
N LYS A 15 -17.64 -11.24 -28.18
CA LYS A 15 -16.66 -12.32 -28.02
C LYS A 15 -15.70 -12.13 -26.86
N LEU A 16 -15.57 -10.89 -26.37
CA LEU A 16 -14.74 -10.52 -25.22
C LEU A 16 -15.57 -10.48 -23.92
N ARG A 17 -16.87 -10.80 -23.98
CA ARG A 17 -17.70 -10.92 -22.78
C ARG A 17 -17.17 -12.05 -21.90
N ASN A 18 -17.09 -11.79 -20.60
CA ASN A 18 -16.57 -12.71 -19.58
C ASN A 18 -15.07 -13.07 -19.75
N VAL A 19 -14.31 -12.30 -20.54
CA VAL A 19 -12.86 -12.44 -20.60
C VAL A 19 -12.23 -11.55 -19.54
N LEU A 20 -11.28 -12.11 -18.79
CA LEU A 20 -10.48 -11.36 -17.82
C LEU A 20 -9.38 -10.59 -18.54
N ILE A 21 -9.27 -9.30 -18.21
CA ILE A 21 -8.22 -8.42 -18.72
C ILE A 21 -7.16 -8.36 -17.65
N TYR A 22 -5.95 -8.76 -18.02
CA TYR A 22 -4.76 -8.63 -17.19
C TYR A 22 -3.83 -7.61 -17.81
N CYS A 23 -3.11 -6.90 -16.95
CA CYS A 23 -1.96 -6.09 -17.31
C CYS A 23 -0.84 -6.49 -16.36
N ASP A 24 0.37 -6.59 -16.87
CA ASP A 24 1.54 -6.64 -16.00
C ASP A 24 1.68 -5.28 -15.33
N VAL A 25 1.71 -5.28 -14.00
CA VAL A 25 1.96 -4.08 -13.20
C VAL A 25 3.42 -4.14 -12.80
N ASP A 26 4.21 -3.17 -13.24
CA ASP A 26 5.56 -3.00 -12.72
C ASP A 26 5.46 -2.36 -11.33
N ILE A 27 5.62 -3.19 -10.31
CA ILE A 27 5.52 -2.77 -8.90
C ILE A 27 6.74 -1.92 -8.52
N ASP A 28 7.82 -1.90 -9.30
CA ASP A 28 8.96 -1.03 -9.06
C ASP A 28 8.84 0.33 -9.78
N GLU A 29 7.80 0.52 -10.60
CA GLU A 29 7.51 1.81 -11.23
C GLU A 29 7.11 2.84 -10.16
N PRO A 30 7.77 4.01 -10.09
CA PRO A 30 7.40 5.05 -9.14
C PRO A 30 5.99 5.57 -9.44
N GLY A 31 5.24 5.90 -8.39
CA GLY A 31 3.95 6.57 -8.51
C GLY A 31 4.04 7.90 -9.27
N ILE A 32 2.88 8.46 -9.61
CA ILE A 32 2.81 9.72 -10.34
C ILE A 32 3.38 10.88 -9.50
N ASP A 33 3.23 10.78 -8.18
CA ASP A 33 3.77 11.69 -7.17
C ASP A 33 4.67 10.93 -6.18
N GLU A 34 5.57 11.65 -5.49
CA GLU A 34 6.51 11.04 -4.53
C GLU A 34 5.82 10.39 -3.31
N ASP A 35 4.57 10.77 -3.03
CA ASP A 35 3.76 10.21 -1.93
C ASP A 35 2.77 9.13 -2.40
N ASP A 36 2.83 8.74 -3.68
CA ASP A 36 1.92 7.76 -4.26
C ASP A 36 2.58 6.37 -4.27
N TYR A 37 2.14 5.52 -3.34
CA TYR A 37 2.72 4.20 -3.10
C TYR A 37 1.72 3.09 -3.42
N HIS A 38 2.18 2.07 -4.12
CA HIS A 38 1.38 0.88 -4.32
C HIS A 38 1.35 0.04 -3.03
N VAL A 39 0.19 -0.50 -2.65
CA VAL A 39 0.07 -1.32 -1.42
C VAL A 39 1.08 -2.48 -1.40
N LEU A 40 1.29 -3.12 -2.56
CA LEU A 40 2.27 -4.22 -2.70
C LEU A 40 3.73 -3.77 -2.51
N GLN A 41 4.04 -2.50 -2.73
CA GLN A 41 5.37 -1.95 -2.45
C GLN A 41 5.62 -1.83 -0.94
N LEU A 42 4.59 -1.42 -0.20
CA LEU A 42 4.64 -1.21 1.25
C LEU A 42 4.70 -2.53 2.04
N ILE A 43 4.02 -3.57 1.56
CA ILE A 43 4.06 -4.89 2.18
C ILE A 43 5.50 -5.44 2.13
N GLY A 44 5.95 -5.98 3.28
CA GLY A 44 7.30 -6.48 3.50
C GLY A 44 8.34 -5.40 3.84
N CYS A 45 7.95 -4.12 3.92
CA CYS A 45 8.85 -3.09 4.42
C CYS A 45 9.04 -3.22 5.94
N ALA A 46 10.28 -3.02 6.39
CA ALA A 46 10.60 -2.97 7.81
C ALA A 46 10.24 -1.61 8.42
N ALA A 47 9.32 -1.64 9.39
CA ALA A 47 8.89 -0.46 10.14
C ALA A 47 9.89 -0.14 11.25
N HIS A 48 10.37 1.10 11.27
CA HIS A 48 11.34 1.62 12.25
C HIS A 48 10.79 2.88 12.93
N LEU A 49 11.17 3.09 14.19
CA LEU A 49 10.98 4.38 14.87
C LEU A 49 11.96 5.43 14.33
N GLU A 50 11.69 6.71 14.59
CA GLU A 50 12.66 7.79 14.37
C GLU A 50 14.00 7.57 15.09
N SER A 51 13.98 6.85 16.21
CA SER A 51 15.19 6.44 16.94
C SER A 51 16.03 5.39 16.19
N GLY A 52 15.53 4.85 15.08
CA GLY A 52 16.18 3.80 14.29
C GLY A 52 15.90 2.38 14.78
N VAL A 53 15.10 2.21 15.83
CA VAL A 53 14.71 0.88 16.34
C VAL A 53 13.68 0.25 15.41
N LYS A 54 13.93 -0.98 14.95
CA LYS A 54 12.95 -1.77 14.19
C LYS A 54 11.82 -2.20 15.12
N ILE A 55 10.59 -1.87 14.75
CA ILE A 55 9.37 -2.28 15.47
C ILE A 55 8.88 -3.62 14.92
N GLY A 56 8.95 -3.78 13.59
CA GLY A 56 8.33 -4.91 12.92
C GLY A 56 8.41 -4.82 11.41
N GLU A 57 7.49 -5.52 10.76
CA GLU A 57 7.35 -5.57 9.30
C GLU A 57 5.90 -5.31 8.92
N ILE A 58 5.70 -4.54 7.85
CA ILE A 58 4.36 -4.25 7.32
C ILE A 58 3.84 -5.52 6.65
N THR A 59 2.76 -6.08 7.17
CA THR A 59 2.12 -7.30 6.66
C THR A 59 0.94 -7.01 5.76
N ASP A 60 0.24 -5.89 5.99
CA ASP A 60 -0.95 -5.54 5.23
C ASP A 60 -1.24 -4.04 5.27
N VAL A 61 -2.10 -3.58 4.35
CA VAL A 61 -2.65 -2.22 4.34
C VAL A 61 -4.18 -2.33 4.32
N ILE A 62 -4.81 -1.91 5.41
CA ILE A 62 -6.25 -1.98 5.60
C ILE A 62 -6.88 -0.67 5.09
N ASN A 63 -7.61 -0.74 3.99
CA ASN A 63 -8.37 0.40 3.49
C ASN A 63 -9.71 0.54 4.24
N LEU A 64 -9.84 1.58 5.06
CA LEU A 64 -11.11 1.93 5.71
C LEU A 64 -11.75 3.14 5.01
N PRO A 65 -13.08 3.35 5.13
CA PRO A 65 -13.77 4.46 4.49
C PRO A 65 -13.26 5.88 4.85
N GLY A 66 -12.52 6.01 5.95
CA GLY A 66 -11.99 7.29 6.44
C GLY A 66 -10.49 7.46 6.30
N GLN A 67 -9.70 6.38 6.32
CA GLN A 67 -8.24 6.40 6.20
C GLN A 67 -7.70 4.98 6.02
N ASP A 68 -6.48 4.87 5.51
CA ASP A 68 -5.75 3.62 5.41
C ASP A 68 -4.95 3.35 6.70
N LEU A 69 -4.85 2.08 7.09
CA LEU A 69 -4.05 1.65 8.23
C LEU A 69 -2.95 0.68 7.76
N LEU A 70 -1.73 0.88 8.21
CA LEU A 70 -0.65 -0.10 8.09
C LEU A 70 -0.76 -1.13 9.20
N ALA A 71 -0.85 -2.40 8.84
CA ALA A 71 -0.69 -3.51 9.77
C ALA A 71 0.78 -3.89 9.89
N ILE A 72 1.33 -3.80 11.10
CA ILE A 72 2.73 -4.07 11.39
C ILE A 72 2.81 -5.26 12.34
N ALA A 73 3.40 -6.36 11.87
CA ALA A 73 3.70 -7.50 12.70
C ALA A 73 4.94 -7.22 13.56
N THR A 74 4.76 -7.26 14.88
CA THR A 74 5.80 -7.10 15.89
C THR A 74 5.98 -8.40 16.68
N GLU A 75 7.02 -8.48 17.49
CA GLU A 75 7.24 -9.65 18.37
C GLU A 75 6.10 -9.88 19.37
N ASN A 76 5.36 -8.82 19.73
CA ASN A 76 4.29 -8.86 20.72
C ASN A 76 2.88 -8.94 20.10
N GLY A 77 2.78 -9.03 18.77
CA GLY A 77 1.51 -9.06 18.03
C GLY A 77 1.45 -8.02 16.92
N GLU A 78 0.25 -7.78 16.42
CA GLU A 78 0.00 -6.83 15.33
C GLU A 78 -0.34 -5.43 15.86
N ILE A 79 0.23 -4.40 15.25
CA ILE A 79 -0.07 -2.99 15.53
C ILE A 79 -0.64 -2.35 14.28
N LEU A 80 -1.71 -1.57 14.42
CA LEU A 80 -2.31 -0.80 13.34
C LEU A 80 -1.93 0.67 13.47
N ILE A 81 -1.27 1.23 12.46
CA ILE A 81 -0.86 2.64 12.43
C ILE A 81 -1.54 3.34 11.24
N PRO A 82 -2.23 4.47 11.45
CA PRO A 82 -2.78 5.25 10.35
C PRO A 82 -1.70 5.71 9.36
N PHE A 83 -1.95 5.47 8.07
CA PHE A 83 -1.02 5.84 7.00
C PHE A 83 -1.19 7.32 6.62
N VAL A 84 -0.73 8.19 7.51
CA VAL A 84 -0.75 9.65 7.33
C VAL A 84 0.65 10.20 7.52
N HIS A 85 0.98 11.27 6.80
CA HIS A 85 2.34 11.87 6.81
C HIS A 85 2.84 12.25 8.21
N GLN A 86 1.93 12.56 9.15
CA GLN A 86 2.30 12.85 10.55
C GLN A 86 2.81 11.63 11.31
N LEU A 87 2.33 10.43 10.99
CA LEU A 87 2.73 9.18 11.65
C LEU A 87 3.69 8.36 10.78
N VAL A 88 3.72 8.59 9.47
CA VAL A 88 4.59 7.89 8.53
C VAL A 88 5.30 8.92 7.65
N PRO A 89 6.29 9.65 8.20
CA PRO A 89 6.93 10.76 7.50
C PRO A 89 7.89 10.33 6.39
N VAL A 90 8.41 9.09 6.44
CA VAL A 90 9.41 8.61 5.48
C VAL A 90 9.08 7.18 5.05
N VAL A 91 8.93 7.00 3.74
CA VAL A 91 8.75 5.71 3.10
C VAL A 91 9.85 5.53 2.06
N ASP A 92 10.73 4.56 2.28
CA ASP A 92 11.77 4.17 1.33
C ASP A 92 11.48 2.76 0.82
N VAL A 93 10.74 2.70 -0.29
CA VAL A 93 10.36 1.45 -0.94
C VAL A 93 11.59 0.68 -1.44
N LYS A 94 12.62 1.38 -1.94
CA LYS A 94 13.85 0.76 -2.48
C LYS A 94 14.66 0.07 -1.40
N ALA A 95 14.78 0.71 -0.24
CA ALA A 95 15.44 0.13 0.92
C ALA A 95 14.52 -0.80 1.75
N LYS A 96 13.26 -1.00 1.34
CA LYS A 96 12.23 -1.72 2.09
C LYS A 96 12.14 -1.23 3.55
N LYS A 97 12.17 0.09 3.75
CA LYS A 97 12.23 0.73 5.06
C LYS A 97 11.17 1.82 5.18
N VAL A 98 10.41 1.80 6.27
CA VAL A 98 9.43 2.83 6.61
C VAL A 98 9.72 3.36 8.01
N ILE A 99 9.71 4.68 8.16
CA ILE A 99 9.80 5.33 9.48
C ILE A 99 8.38 5.61 9.93
N VAL A 100 8.02 5.05 11.09
CA VAL A 100 6.73 5.23 11.73
C VAL A 100 6.90 5.89 13.09
N MET A 101 6.01 6.80 13.41
CA MET A 101 5.82 7.43 14.70
C MET A 101 4.50 6.89 15.24
N PRO A 102 4.49 5.76 15.98
CA PRO A 102 3.27 5.31 16.61
C PRO A 102 2.78 6.43 17.54
N PRO A 103 1.47 6.74 17.54
CA PRO A 103 0.92 7.65 18.54
C PRO A 103 1.25 7.10 19.93
N ASP A 104 1.44 7.98 20.92
CA ASP A 104 1.68 7.57 22.30
C ASP A 104 0.44 6.83 22.82
N ILE A 105 0.38 5.52 22.61
CA ILE A 105 -0.66 4.65 23.17
C ILE A 105 -0.23 4.27 24.59
N SER A 106 0.19 5.26 25.40
CA SER A 106 0.18 5.09 26.84
C SER A 106 -1.29 5.02 27.24
N GLY A 107 -1.86 3.81 27.26
CA GLY A 107 -3.21 3.52 27.72
C GLY A 107 -3.38 3.83 29.20
N ALA A 108 -3.32 5.11 29.57
CA ALA A 108 -3.88 5.61 30.81
C ALA A 108 -5.35 5.95 30.53
N ILE A 109 -6.20 4.95 30.73
CA ILE A 109 -7.59 5.16 31.15
C ILE A 109 -7.60 5.04 32.67
#